data_AF-A0A822E0S6-F1
#
_entry.id   AF-A0A822E0S6-F1
#
_cell.length_a   1.000
_cell.length_b   1.000
_cell.length_c   1.000
_cell.angle_alpha   90.00
_cell.angle_beta   90.00
_cell.angle_gamma   90.00
#
_symmetry.space_group_name_H-M   'P 1'
#
loop_
_entity.id
_entity.type
_entity.pdbx_description
1 polymer ?
#
loop_
_entity_poly.entity_id
_entity_poly.type
_entity_poly.pdbx_seq_one_letter_code
_entity_poly.pdbx_strand_id
1 'polypeptide(L)'
;MQIDRNNVTNEPRIRHGLGSGSDYFAFDQLAGSSNYDATYRFNPADHKNLRSYPLYHTSYEVFSMMKTFVDPDFLAHRTMGQFTGVLALILSESPVLPLNISRYTSALIETMNSLKVTNPIDLDPLRNAINDF
;
A
#
# COMPACT_ATOMS: atom_id res chain seq x y z
N MET A 1 5.31 0.13 -5.67
CA MET A 1 5.68 -1.27 -5.37
C MET A 1 7.19 -1.30 -5.10
N GLN A 2 7.65 -1.77 -3.94
CA GLN A 2 9.09 -1.94 -3.67
C GLN A 2 9.39 -3.43 -3.64
N ILE A 3 10.26 -3.91 -4.53
CA ILE A 3 10.71 -5.30 -4.53
C ILE A 3 11.75 -5.43 -3.42
N ASP A 4 11.39 -6.12 -2.35
CA ASP A 4 12.33 -6.50 -1.30
C ASP A 4 13.06 -7.78 -1.76
N ARG A 5 14.34 -7.63 -2.11
CA ARG A 5 15.18 -8.74 -2.60
C ARG A 5 15.54 -9.76 -1.51
N ASN A 6 15.19 -9.49 -0.26
CA ASN A 6 15.45 -10.38 0.88
C ASN A 6 14.18 -11.06 1.41
N ASN A 7 13.04 -10.93 0.72
CA ASN A 7 11.78 -11.47 1.17
C ASN A 7 11.66 -12.97 0.87
N VAL A 8 11.38 -13.77 1.91
CA VAL A 8 11.30 -15.26 1.86
C VAL A 8 10.16 -15.74 0.95
N THR A 9 9.18 -14.88 0.66
CA THR A 9 7.98 -15.20 -0.13
C THR A 9 8.08 -14.84 -1.62
N ASN A 10 9.19 -14.23 -2.10
CA ASN A 10 9.30 -13.65 -3.45
C ASN A 10 8.20 -12.63 -3.83
N GLU A 11 7.45 -12.11 -2.85
CA GLU A 11 6.38 -11.14 -3.09
C GLU A 11 6.86 -9.70 -2.88
N PRO A 12 6.33 -8.74 -3.66
CA PRO A 12 6.65 -7.33 -3.47
C PRO A 12 6.10 -6.82 -2.14
N ARG A 13 6.82 -5.87 -1.53
CA ARG A 13 6.39 -5.28 -0.26
C ARG A 13 5.16 -4.40 -0.48
N ILE A 14 4.11 -4.68 0.30
CA ILE A 14 2.89 -3.88 0.38
C ILE A 14 2.87 -3.21 1.75
N ARG A 15 2.46 -1.94 1.81
CA ARG A 15 2.33 -1.24 3.10
C ARG A 15 1.03 -1.67 3.79
N HIS A 16 1.12 -2.05 5.06
CA HIS A 16 -0.06 -2.28 5.88
C HIS A 16 -0.75 -0.95 6.23
N GLY A 17 -2.06 -0.87 5.97
CA GLY A 17 -2.87 0.32 6.21
C GLY A 17 -2.66 1.47 5.21
N LEU A 18 -3.76 1.97 4.65
CA LEU A 18 -3.75 3.10 3.71
C LEU A 18 -3.67 4.46 4.43
N GLY A 19 -4.12 4.54 5.68
CA GLY A 19 -4.12 5.80 6.45
C GLY A 19 -5.16 6.79 5.92
N SER A 20 -4.86 8.09 5.94
CA SER A 20 -5.81 9.16 5.58
C SER A 20 -5.32 10.11 4.50
N GLY A 21 -4.28 9.71 3.74
CA GLY A 21 -3.56 10.61 2.81
C GLY A 21 -4.24 10.85 1.46
N SER A 22 -5.40 10.25 1.20
CA SER A 22 -6.13 10.39 -0.07
C SER A 22 -7.62 10.01 0.12
N ASP A 23 -8.39 10.00 -0.97
CA ASP A 23 -9.84 9.83 -0.97
C ASP A 23 -10.31 8.43 -0.53
N TYR A 24 -9.41 7.43 -0.57
CA TYR A 24 -9.69 6.09 -0.05
C TYR A 24 -10.06 6.08 1.44
N PHE A 25 -9.77 7.14 2.20
CA PHE A 25 -10.06 7.23 3.64
C PHE A 25 -11.52 6.91 3.97
N ALA A 26 -12.46 7.51 3.23
CA ALA A 26 -13.88 7.32 3.49
C ALA A 26 -14.32 5.86 3.24
N PHE A 27 -13.73 5.22 2.23
CA PHE A 27 -14.04 3.83 1.89
C PHE A 27 -13.40 2.84 2.87
N ASP A 28 -12.17 3.12 3.30
CA ASP A 28 -11.38 2.22 4.16
C ASP A 28 -11.82 2.31 5.62
N GLN A 29 -11.77 3.51 6.21
CA GLN A 29 -11.95 3.69 7.65
C GLN A 29 -13.40 3.92 8.08
N LEU A 30 -14.26 4.43 7.18
CA LEU A 30 -15.67 4.69 7.51
C LEU A 30 -16.59 3.59 6.99
N ALA A 31 -16.43 3.20 5.72
CA ALA A 31 -17.30 2.19 5.09
C ALA A 31 -16.81 0.74 5.26
N GLY A 32 -15.54 0.51 5.63
CA GLY A 32 -14.98 -0.84 5.78
C GLY A 32 -14.84 -1.61 4.47
N SER A 33 -14.76 -0.91 3.34
CA SER A 33 -14.55 -1.51 2.02
C SER A 33 -13.08 -1.84 1.82
N SER A 34 -12.79 -2.95 1.14
CA SER A 34 -11.42 -3.23 0.67
C SER A 34 -11.01 -2.20 -0.39
N ASN A 35 -9.82 -1.62 -0.23
CA ASN A 35 -9.29 -0.59 -1.13
C ASN A 35 -7.83 -0.86 -1.48
N TYR A 36 -7.35 -0.23 -2.54
CA TYR A 36 -5.93 -0.20 -2.87
C TYR A 36 -5.52 1.21 -3.33
N ASP A 37 -4.26 1.56 -3.06
CA ASP A 37 -3.60 2.73 -3.63
C ASP A 37 -2.24 2.27 -4.18
N ALA A 38 -1.95 2.65 -5.42
CA ALA A 38 -0.72 2.25 -6.07
C ALA A 38 -0.13 3.43 -6.84
N THR A 39 1.16 3.67 -6.62
CA THR A 39 1.89 4.78 -7.24
C THR A 39 3.29 4.32 -7.62
N TYR A 40 3.82 4.86 -8.72
CA TYR A 40 5.24 4.79 -9.03
C TYR A 40 5.99 5.84 -8.20
N ARG A 41 7.04 5.45 -7.48
CA ARG A 41 7.80 6.35 -6.60
C ARG A 41 9.29 6.09 -6.77
N PHE A 42 10.09 7.13 -6.54
CA PHE A 42 11.54 6.99 -6.41
C PHE A 42 11.88 6.08 -5.22
N ASN A 43 13.05 5.46 -5.27
CA ASN A 43 13.54 4.62 -4.19
C ASN A 43 13.88 5.49 -2.96
N PRO A 44 13.21 5.28 -1.81
CA PRO A 44 13.49 6.09 -0.61
C PRO A 44 14.93 5.95 -0.10
N ALA A 45 15.60 4.83 -0.40
CA ALA A 45 16.99 4.60 0.02
C ALA A 45 17.97 5.58 -0.64
N ASP A 46 17.66 6.03 -1.85
CA ASP A 46 18.49 6.97 -2.62
C ASP A 46 18.25 8.42 -2.18
N HIS A 47 17.15 8.67 -1.46
CA HIS A 47 16.69 10.01 -1.08
C HIS A 47 16.20 10.06 0.37
N LYS A 48 17.05 9.64 1.32
CA LYS A 48 16.70 9.41 2.75
C LYS A 48 16.07 10.60 3.48
N ASN A 49 16.34 11.83 3.02
CA ASN A 49 15.83 13.06 3.65
C ASN A 49 14.57 13.63 2.96
N LEU A 50 14.10 13.00 1.89
CA LEU A 50 12.90 13.44 1.18
C LEU A 50 11.66 12.73 1.75
N ARG A 51 10.68 13.52 2.19
CA ARG A 51 9.37 13.03 2.64
C ARG A 51 8.39 12.81 1.49
N SER A 52 8.51 13.61 0.43
CA SER A 52 7.73 13.56 -0.81
C SER A 52 8.62 13.99 -1.98
N TYR A 53 8.10 13.95 -3.21
CA TYR A 53 8.80 14.60 -4.31
C TYR A 53 8.86 16.13 -4.06
N PRO A 54 9.95 16.81 -4.44
CA PRO A 54 10.23 18.17 -3.96
C PRO A 54 9.24 19.26 -4.39
N LEU A 55 8.43 19.01 -5.42
CA LEU A 55 7.58 20.04 -6.05
C LEU A 55 6.10 19.92 -5.67
N TYR A 56 5.76 18.99 -4.79
CA TYR A 56 4.40 18.77 -4.30
C TYR A 56 3.77 20.05 -3.75
N HIS A 57 2.56 20.39 -4.22
CA HIS A 57 1.82 21.58 -3.80
C HIS A 57 2.55 22.90 -4.05
N THR A 58 3.40 22.95 -5.08
CA THR A 58 4.06 24.20 -5.51
C THR A 58 3.58 24.63 -6.88
N SER A 59 3.83 25.90 -7.25
CA SER A 59 3.57 26.40 -8.60
C SER A 59 4.45 25.78 -9.69
N TYR A 60 5.46 24.99 -9.31
CA TYR A 60 6.36 24.29 -10.22
C TYR A 60 5.88 22.88 -10.59
N GLU A 61 4.71 22.48 -10.09
CA GLU A 61 4.07 21.22 -10.45
C GLU A 61 3.39 21.32 -11.83
N VAL A 62 4.23 21.35 -12.87
CA VAL A 62 3.82 21.59 -14.26
C VAL A 62 4.18 20.42 -15.17
N PHE A 63 3.50 20.33 -16.31
CA PHE A 63 3.71 19.26 -17.29
C PHE A 63 5.17 19.14 -17.76
N SER A 64 5.83 20.27 -18.03
CA SER A 64 7.23 20.27 -18.51
C SER A 64 8.17 19.60 -17.52
N MET A 65 7.93 19.75 -16.21
CA MET A 65 8.71 19.08 -15.17
C MET A 65 8.53 17.56 -15.24
N MET A 66 7.28 17.10 -15.36
CA MET A 66 6.96 15.68 -15.49
C MET A 66 7.64 15.08 -16.74
N LYS A 67 7.47 15.73 -17.90
CA LYS A 67 8.01 15.30 -19.19
C LYS A 67 9.54 15.41 -19.30
N THR A 68 10.18 16.22 -18.48
CA THR A 68 11.64 16.39 -18.54
C THR A 68 12.37 15.54 -17.51
N PHE A 69 11.83 15.42 -16.29
CA PHE A 69 12.59 14.88 -15.16
C PHE A 69 11.98 13.63 -14.52
N VAL A 70 10.66 13.46 -14.55
CA VAL A 70 10.00 12.40 -13.76
C VAL A 70 9.65 11.19 -14.63
N ASP A 71 9.00 11.40 -15.77
CA ASP A 71 8.63 10.32 -16.68
C ASP A 71 8.71 10.77 -18.15
N PRO A 72 9.93 10.94 -18.70
CA PRO A 72 10.13 11.53 -20.01
C PRO A 72 9.45 10.78 -21.15
N ASP A 73 9.30 9.47 -21.03
CA ASP A 73 8.65 8.63 -22.05
C ASP A 73 7.26 8.13 -21.63
N PHE A 74 6.73 8.64 -20.51
CA PHE A 74 5.47 8.19 -19.92
C PHE A 74 5.38 6.68 -19.66
N LEU A 75 6.52 6.02 -19.45
CA LEU A 75 6.58 4.57 -19.25
C LEU A 75 6.05 4.18 -17.88
N ALA A 76 6.34 4.98 -16.84
CA ALA A 76 5.81 4.73 -15.50
C ALA A 76 4.29 4.94 -15.47
N HIS A 77 3.79 6.03 -16.07
CA HIS A 77 2.35 6.29 -16.20
C HIS A 77 1.65 5.20 -17.00
N ARG A 78 2.22 4.78 -18.13
CA ARG A 78 1.68 3.64 -18.92
C ARG A 78 1.62 2.37 -18.08
N THR A 79 2.69 2.04 -17.37
CA THR A 79 2.75 0.85 -16.52
C THR A 79 1.68 0.88 -15.43
N MET A 80 1.52 2.02 -14.75
CA MET A 80 0.48 2.19 -13.73
C MET A 80 -0.93 2.10 -14.31
N GLY A 81 -1.18 2.70 -15.48
CA GLY A 81 -2.45 2.60 -16.18
C GLY A 81 -2.79 1.16 -16.55
N GLN A 82 -1.83 0.40 -17.08
CA GLN A 82 -2.00 -1.02 -17.39
C GLN A 82 -2.23 -1.86 -16.12
N PHE A 83 -1.44 -1.63 -15.06
CA PHE A 83 -1.58 -2.33 -13.79
C PHE A 83 -2.97 -2.13 -13.18
N THR A 84 -3.41 -0.88 -13.03
CA THR A 84 -4.73 -0.55 -12.50
C THR A 84 -5.85 -1.07 -13.40
N GLY A 85 -5.71 -0.97 -14.73
CA GLY A 85 -6.70 -1.47 -15.67
C GLY A 85 -6.89 -2.99 -15.60
N VAL A 86 -5.80 -3.75 -15.53
CA VAL A 86 -5.84 -5.21 -15.38
C VAL A 86 -6.43 -5.59 -14.02
N LEU A 87 -6.03 -4.91 -12.94
CA LEU A 87 -6.58 -5.18 -11.61
C LEU A 87 -8.10 -4.92 -11.56
N ALA A 88 -8.57 -3.82 -12.16
CA ALA A 88 -9.99 -3.51 -12.25
C ALA A 88 -10.76 -4.58 -13.03
N LEU A 89 -10.22 -5.03 -14.17
CA LEU A 89 -10.81 -6.10 -14.98
C LEU A 89 -10.90 -7.42 -14.21
N ILE A 90 -9.84 -7.80 -13.49
CA ILE A 90 -9.85 -9.00 -12.66
C ILE A 90 -10.94 -8.88 -11.58
N LEU A 91 -11.03 -7.74 -10.89
CA LEU A 91 -12.02 -7.56 -9.83
C LEU A 91 -13.46 -7.47 -10.33
N SER A 92 -13.69 -6.97 -11.56
CA SER A 92 -15.03 -6.88 -12.14
C SER A 92 -15.54 -8.18 -12.76
N GLU A 93 -14.65 -8.93 -13.41
CA GLU A 93 -15.04 -10.11 -14.21
C GLU A 93 -14.87 -11.44 -13.47
N SER A 94 -14.15 -11.47 -12.34
CA SER A 94 -13.94 -12.74 -11.63
C SER A 94 -15.24 -13.25 -11.01
N PRO A 95 -15.70 -14.48 -11.33
CA PRO A 95 -16.90 -15.05 -10.71
C PRO A 95 -16.79 -15.21 -9.18
N VAL A 96 -15.55 -15.38 -8.70
CA VAL A 96 -15.18 -15.39 -7.29
C VAL A 96 -14.08 -14.35 -7.13
N LEU A 97 -14.26 -13.39 -6.22
CA LEU A 97 -13.26 -12.37 -5.98
C LEU A 97 -11.93 -13.01 -5.53
N PRO A 98 -10.79 -12.65 -6.14
CA PRO A 98 -9.49 -13.23 -5.82
C PRO A 98 -8.88 -12.64 -4.53
N LEU A 99 -9.68 -12.59 -3.46
CA LEU A 99 -9.27 -12.11 -2.15
C LEU A 99 -8.83 -13.29 -1.28
N ASN A 100 -7.70 -13.14 -0.58
CA ASN A 100 -7.18 -14.14 0.34
C ASN A 100 -7.25 -13.62 1.78
N ILE A 101 -8.27 -14.06 2.51
CA ILE A 101 -8.54 -13.63 3.89
C ILE A 101 -7.44 -14.09 4.86
N SER A 102 -6.77 -15.21 4.60
CA SER A 102 -5.68 -15.70 5.46
C SER A 102 -4.49 -14.72 5.52
N ARG A 103 -4.33 -13.86 4.51
CA ARG A 103 -3.36 -12.76 4.56
C ARG A 103 -3.71 -11.72 5.60
N TYR A 104 -5.00 -11.49 5.84
CA TYR A 104 -5.47 -10.60 6.90
C TYR A 104 -5.15 -11.18 8.28
N THR A 105 -5.36 -12.48 8.50
CA THR A 105 -4.96 -13.16 9.74
C THR A 105 -3.45 -13.01 9.99
N SER A 106 -2.63 -13.15 8.95
CA SER A 106 -1.18 -12.95 9.05
C SER A 106 -0.83 -11.51 9.45
N ALA A 107 -1.52 -10.51 8.88
CA ALA A 107 -1.34 -9.11 9.24
C ALA A 107 -1.79 -8.80 10.69
N LEU A 108 -2.86 -9.45 11.18
CA LEU A 108 -3.30 -9.33 12.58
C LEU A 108 -2.24 -9.88 13.55
N ILE A 109 -1.67 -11.05 13.25
CA ILE A 109 -0.60 -11.66 14.05
C ILE A 109 0.64 -10.74 14.06
N GLU A 110 1.05 -10.24 12.90
CA GLU A 110 2.19 -9.31 12.79
C GLU A 110 1.93 -8.03 13.61
N THR A 111 0.73 -7.46 13.49
CA THR A 111 0.32 -6.26 14.24
C THR A 111 0.35 -6.53 15.75
N MET A 112 -0.21 -7.65 16.22
CA MET A 112 -0.17 -8.04 17.63
C MET A 112 1.27 -8.18 18.13
N ASN A 113 2.15 -8.83 17.36
CA ASN A 113 3.56 -9.00 17.71
C ASN A 113 4.34 -7.67 17.72
N SER A 114 3.87 -6.67 16.98
CA SER A 114 4.47 -5.33 16.96
C SER A 114 4.08 -4.45 18.15
N LEU A 115 3.07 -4.85 18.94
CA LEU A 115 2.59 -4.09 20.09
C LEU A 115 3.68 -4.00 21.17
N LYS A 116 4.08 -2.78 21.50
CA LYS A 116 5.00 -2.49 22.61
C LYS A 116 4.21 -2.32 23.90
N VAL A 117 4.01 -3.41 24.62
CA VAL A 117 3.30 -3.40 25.90
C VAL A 117 4.26 -2.96 27.02
N THR A 118 3.97 -1.81 27.64
CA THR A 118 4.81 -1.18 28.67
C THR A 118 4.36 -1.49 30.11
N ASN A 119 3.11 -1.90 30.29
CA ASN A 119 2.53 -2.30 31.57
C ASN A 119 2.04 -3.76 31.47
N PRO A 120 1.88 -4.51 32.57
CA PRO A 120 1.34 -5.87 32.52
C PRO A 120 -0.14 -5.84 32.09
N ILE A 121 -0.36 -5.90 30.78
CA ILE A 121 -1.66 -6.00 30.13
C ILE A 121 -1.76 -7.42 29.60
N ASP A 122 -2.85 -8.10 29.94
CA ASP A 122 -3.18 -9.41 29.41
C ASP A 122 -3.58 -9.30 27.92
N LEU A 123 -2.84 -10.00 27.06
CA LEU A 123 -3.09 -10.07 25.61
C LEU A 123 -3.77 -11.37 25.18
N ASP A 124 -4.04 -12.30 26.11
CA ASP A 124 -4.67 -13.57 25.78
C ASP A 124 -6.05 -13.39 25.11
N PRO A 125 -6.92 -12.43 25.52
CA PRO A 125 -8.16 -12.18 24.80
C PRO A 125 -7.95 -11.80 23.32
N LEU A 126 -6.93 -10.98 23.04
CA LEU A 126 -6.60 -10.58 21.67
C LEU A 126 -6.03 -11.76 20.87
N ARG A 127 -5.13 -12.55 21.48
CA ARG A 127 -4.55 -13.74 20.86
C ARG A 127 -5.62 -14.77 20.51
N ASN A 128 -6.58 -15.01 21.41
CA ASN A 128 -7.68 -15.94 21.18
C ASN A 128 -8.59 -15.43 20.05
N ALA A 129 -8.95 -14.15 20.06
CA ALA A 129 -9.76 -13.56 18.99
C ALA A 129 -9.10 -13.65 17.60
N ILE A 130 -7.76 -13.56 17.53
CA ILE A 130 -7.02 -13.74 16.26
C ILE A 130 -7.00 -15.21 15.82
N ASN A 131 -6.94 -16.17 16.76
CA ASN A 131 -6.99 -17.60 16.43
C ASN A 131 -8.38 -18.05 15.97
N ASP A 132 -9.43 -17.36 16.44
CA ASP A 132 -10.82 -17.64 16.07
C ASP A 132 -11.25 -17.01 14.73
N PHE A 133 -10.41 -16.12 14.15
CA PHE A 133 -10.66 -15.43 12.88
C PHE A 133 -10.17 -16.22 11.66
#